data_AF-A0AA50XFB9-F1
#
_entry.id   AF-A0AA50XFB9-F1
#
_cell.length_a   1.000
_cell.length_b   1.000
_cell.length_c   1.000
_cell.angle_alpha   90.00
_cell.angle_beta   90.00
_cell.angle_gamma   90.00
#
_symmetry.space_group_name_H-M   'P 1'
#
loop_
_entity.id
_entity.type
_entity.pdbx_description
1 polymer ?
#
loop_
_entity_poly.entity_id
_entity_poly.type
_entity_poly.pdbx_seq_one_letter_code
_entity_poly.pdbx_strand_id
1 'polypeptide(L)' 'EETDKLTRIAIVNADRCKPKRCRQECKKSCPVVRMGKLCIEVTPNDKIATISEELCIGCGICV' A
#
# COMPACT_ATOMS: atom_id res chain seq x y z
N GLU A 1 12.19 10.76 24.65
CA GLU A 1 11.89 11.45 23.38
C GLU A 1 10.95 10.58 22.57
N GLU A 2 9.65 10.76 22.76
CA GLU A 2 8.64 10.07 21.95
C GLU A 2 8.42 10.96 20.74
N THR A 3 9.19 10.69 19.69
CA THR A 3 9.22 11.50 18.48
C THR A 3 7.82 11.62 17.90
N ASP A 4 7.44 12.86 17.66
CA ASP A 4 6.31 13.39 16.89
C ASP A 4 6.22 12.74 15.49
N LYS A 5 5.98 11.42 15.45
CA LYS A 5 5.79 10.67 14.22
C LYS A 5 4.38 10.98 13.76
N LEU A 6 4.28 11.95 12.85
CA LEU A 6 3.09 12.16 12.04
C LEU A 6 2.67 10.82 11.40
N THR A 7 1.67 10.17 12.00
CA THR A 7 1.11 8.92 11.52
C THR A 7 0.41 9.19 10.20
N ARG A 8 1.07 8.85 9.09
CA ARG A 8 0.47 8.93 7.76
C ARG A 8 -0.37 7.69 7.50
N ILE A 9 -1.68 7.91 7.33
CA ILE A 9 -2.63 6.84 7.00
C ILE A 9 -2.82 6.80 5.48
N ALA A 10 -2.71 5.60 4.90
CA ALA A 10 -2.98 5.36 3.49
C ALA A 10 -4.39 4.76 3.34
N ILE A 11 -5.22 5.38 2.51
CA ILE A 11 -6.61 4.93 2.25
C ILE A 11 -6.75 4.59 0.77
N VAL A 12 -7.33 3.43 0.47
CA VAL A 12 -7.63 3.01 -0.90
C VAL A 12 -9.10 3.27 -1.19
N ASN A 13 -9.36 4.04 -2.25
CA ASN A 13 -10.74 4.23 -2.74
C ASN A 13 -11.16 3.00 -3.58
N ALA A 14 -12.19 2.28 -3.12
CA ALA A 14 -12.69 1.07 -3.76
C ALA A 14 -13.23 1.29 -5.18
N ASP A 15 -13.82 2.45 -5.45
CA ASP A 15 -14.39 2.77 -6.77
C ASP A 15 -13.30 2.99 -7.81
N ARG A 16 -12.20 3.63 -7.40
CA ARG A 16 -11.06 3.94 -8.27
C ARG A 16 -10.05 2.80 -8.36
N CYS A 17 -9.94 1.95 -7.34
CA CYS A 17 -9.03 0.81 -7.37
C CYS A 17 -9.48 -0.21 -8.43
N LYS A 18 -8.60 -0.54 -9.38
CA LYS A 18 -8.83 -1.55 -10.42
C LYS A 18 -7.56 -2.39 -10.63
N PRO A 19 -7.27 -3.37 -9.75
CA PRO A 19 -6.01 -4.13 -9.77
C PRO A 19 -5.68 -4.79 -11.10
N LYS A 20 -6.70 -5.28 -11.82
CA LYS A 20 -6.56 -5.86 -13.16
C LYS A 20 -6.07 -4.85 -14.21
N ARG A 21 -6.46 -3.57 -14.10
CA ARG A 21 -6.10 -2.50 -15.04
C ARG A 21 -4.74 -1.90 -14.72
N CYS A 22 -4.44 -1.61 -13.46
CA CYS A 22 -3.18 -0.98 -13.03
C CYS A 22 -2.01 -1.96 -12.82
N ARG A 23 -2.21 -3.27 -13.09
CA ARG A 23 -1.15 -4.29 -12.97
C ARG A 23 -0.44 -4.32 -11.61
N GLN A 24 -1.17 -3.95 -10.54
CA GLN A 24 -0.71 -3.95 -9.15
C GLN A 24 0.54 -3.09 -8.90
N GLU A 25 0.62 -1.91 -9.52
CA GLU A 25 1.73 -0.96 -9.34
C GLU A 25 2.01 -0.60 -7.88
N CYS A 26 0.98 -0.44 -7.04
CA CYS A 26 1.15 -0.16 -5.61
C CYS A 26 2.04 -1.21 -4.91
N LYS A 27 1.77 -2.51 -5.15
CA LYS A 27 2.56 -3.63 -4.60
C LYS A 27 3.99 -3.66 -5.15
N LYS A 28 4.17 -3.34 -6.42
CA LYS A 28 5.50 -3.31 -7.08
C LYS A 28 6.37 -2.13 -6.67
N SER A 29 5.75 -0.99 -6.38
CA SER A 29 6.43 0.26 -6.04
C SER A 29 6.71 0.40 -4.55
N CYS A 30 5.93 -0.28 -3.69
CA CYS A 30 6.12 -0.22 -2.24
C CYS A 30 7.50 -0.77 -1.82
N PRO A 31 8.35 0.05 -1.16
CA PRO A 31 9.68 -0.39 -0.73
C PRO A 31 9.60 -1.52 0.31
N VAL A 32 8.60 -1.49 1.19
CA VAL A 32 8.41 -2.51 2.23
C VAL A 32 8.07 -3.87 1.61
N VAL A 33 7.31 -3.88 0.52
CA VAL A 33 7.03 -5.11 -0.25
C VAL A 33 8.28 -5.61 -0.98
N ARG A 34 9.08 -4.71 -1.56
CA ARG A 34 10.35 -5.08 -2.20
C ARG A 34 11.35 -5.69 -1.21
N MET A 35 11.27 -5.31 0.06
CA MET A 35 12.05 -5.91 1.14
C MET A 35 11.52 -7.28 1.60
N GLY A 36 10.44 -7.79 1.01
CA GLY A 36 9.88 -9.12 1.30
C GLY A 36 8.80 -9.15 2.37
N LYS A 37 8.32 -8.00 2.85
CA LYS A 37 7.21 -7.93 3.83
C LYS A 37 5.85 -7.74 3.15
N LEU A 38 4.79 -8.20 3.80
CA LEU A 38 3.42 -8.12 3.30
C LEU A 38 2.75 -6.78 3.64
N CYS A 39 3.35 -5.66 3.21
CA CYS A 39 2.76 -4.34 3.46
C CYS A 39 1.56 -4.04 2.55
N ILE A 40 1.59 -4.49 1.30
CA ILE A 40 0.47 -4.35 0.35
C ILE A 40 0.12 -5.72 -0.22
N GLU A 41 -1.13 -6.11 -0.05
CA GLU A 41 -1.70 -7.35 -0.58
C GLU A 41 -2.73 -7.02 -1.66
N VAL A 42 -2.46 -7.53 -2.86
CA VAL A 42 -3.33 -7.36 -4.03
C VAL A 42 -2.94 -8.36 -5.10
N THR A 43 -3.95 -8.91 -5.76
CA THR A 43 -3.88 -9.79 -6.92
C THR A 43 -4.71 -9.20 -8.08
N PRO A 44 -4.55 -9.69 -9.32
CA PRO A 44 -5.35 -9.22 -10.45
C PRO A 44 -6.86 -9.48 -10.32
N ASN A 45 -7.26 -10.43 -9.46
CA ASN A 45 -8.65 -10.83 -9.26
C ASN A 45 -9.33 -10.05 -8.12
N ASP A 46 -8.56 -9.33 -7.32
CA ASP A 46 -9.11 -8.58 -6.19
C ASP A 46 -9.88 -7.34 -6.67
N LYS A 47 -10.90 -6.98 -5.90
CA LYS A 47 -11.68 -5.76 -6.11
C LYS A 47 -10.92 -4.52 -5.63
N ILE A 48 -10.11 -4.66 -4.58
CA ILE A 48 -9.38 -3.58 -3.91
C ILE A 48 -8.03 -4.08 -3.42
N ALA A 49 -7.05 -3.18 -3.31
CA ALA A 49 -5.77 -3.47 -2.66
C ALA A 49 -5.90 -3.24 -1.14
N THR A 50 -5.28 -4.11 -0.35
CA THR A 50 -5.21 -3.99 1.11
C THR A 50 -3.83 -3.50 1.52
N ILE A 51 -3.79 -2.54 2.46
CA ILE A 51 -2.54 -1.97 3.00
C ILE A 51 -2.50 -2.28 4.49
N SER A 52 -1.41 -2.86 4.98
CA SER A 52 -1.16 -3.09 6.40
C SER A 52 -0.73 -1.78 7.07
N GLU A 53 -1.52 -1.32 8.05
CA GLU A 53 -1.22 -0.11 8.82
C GLU A 53 0.05 -0.25 9.66
N GLU A 54 0.28 -1.43 10.24
CA GLU A 54 1.44 -1.72 11.08
C GLU A 54 2.77 -1.73 10.30
N LEU A 55 2.73 -2.18 9.04
CA LEU A 55 3.92 -2.30 8.20
C LEU A 55 4.17 -1.08 7.31
N CYS A 56 3.16 -0.21 7.12
CA CYS A 56 3.28 0.97 6.29
C CYS A 56 4.14 2.05 6.97
N ILE A 57 5.23 2.46 6.31
CA ILE A 57 6.14 3.49 6.82
C ILE A 57 5.79 4.92 6.35
N GLY A 58 4.67 5.11 5.62
CA GLY A 58 4.24 6.43 5.17
C GLY A 58 5.09 7.08 4.05
N CYS A 59 5.81 6.27 3.24
CA CYS A 59 6.74 6.76 2.22
C CYS A 59 6.09 7.51 1.03
N GLY A 60 4.81 7.28 0.74
CA GLY A 60 4.07 7.99 -0.33
C GLY A 60 4.41 7.59 -1.78
N ILE A 61 5.24 6.57 -2.00
CA ILE A 61 5.69 6.15 -3.35
C ILE A 61 4.57 5.53 -4.20
N CYS A 62 3.56 4.93 -3.55
CA CYS A 62 2.48 4.19 -4.19
C CYS A 62 1.14 4.98 -4.26
N VAL A 63 1.19 6.32 -4.17
CA VAL A 63 0.04 7.24 -4.25
C VAL A 63 -0.30 7.58 -5.69
#